data_AF-A0A834IAJ3-F1
#
_entry.id   AF-A0A834IAJ3-F1
#
_cell.length_a   1.000
_cell.length_b   1.000
_cell.length_c   1.000
_cell.angle_alpha   90.00
_cell.angle_beta   90.00
_cell.angle_gamma   90.00
#
_symmetry.space_group_name_H-M   'P 1'
#
loop_
_entity.id
_entity.type
_entity.pdbx_description
1 polymer ?
#
loop_
_entity_poly.entity_id
_entity_poly.type
_entity_poly.pdbx_seq_one_letter_code
_entity_poly.pdbx_strand_id
1 'polypeptide(L)'
;MDKKELRVLLKYCFLKGKNTVEAKTWFDAEFPDTAPGKSTIKDLYAKFKRGEMSAEDDERSGRPKEVVTDENYKMILNDRKLKLNEVADTLKISTDVYIISFTNI
;
A
#
# COMPACT_ATOMS: atom_id res chain seq x y z
N MET A 1 20.19 -4.87 -8.87
CA MET A 1 19.25 -3.81 -9.27
C MET A 1 18.16 -3.72 -8.21
N ASP A 2 17.95 -2.53 -7.65
CA ASP A 2 16.90 -2.28 -6.66
C ASP A 2 15.53 -2.12 -7.34
N LYS A 3 14.45 -2.32 -6.59
CA LYS A 3 13.06 -2.16 -7.04
C LYS A 3 12.78 -0.75 -7.56
N LYS A 4 13.35 0.28 -6.92
CA LYS A 4 13.21 1.68 -7.35
C LYS A 4 13.84 1.89 -8.73
N GLU A 5 15.06 1.40 -8.93
CA GLU A 5 15.75 1.46 -10.23
C GLU A 5 14.92 0.78 -11.32
N LEU A 6 14.32 -0.38 -11.00
CA LEU A 6 13.52 -1.16 -11.95
C LEU A 6 12.25 -0.43 -12.36
N ARG A 7 11.60 0.22 -11.40
CA ARG A 7 10.44 1.06 -11.65
C ARG A 7 10.80 2.28 -12.51
N VAL A 8 11.95 2.91 -12.28
CA VAL A 8 12.44 4.03 -13.09
C VAL A 8 12.72 3.60 -14.53
N LEU A 9 13.41 2.48 -14.75
CA LEU A 9 13.68 1.97 -16.09
C LEU A 9 12.40 1.54 -16.83
N LEU A 10 11.46 0.87 -16.15
CA LEU A 10 10.16 0.53 -16.75
C LEU A 10 9.34 1.76 -17.10
N LYS A 11 9.38 2.79 -16.26
CA LYS A 11 8.75 4.09 -16.54
C LYS A 11 9.36 4.74 -17.77
N TYR A 12 10.68 4.68 -17.92
CA TYR A 12 11.35 5.15 -19.13
C TYR A 12 10.88 4.39 -20.38
N CYS A 13 10.82 3.05 -20.34
CA CYS A 13 10.29 2.25 -21.45
C CYS A 13 8.84 2.65 -21.80
N PHE A 14 7.99 2.83 -20.79
CA PHE A 14 6.60 3.26 -20.96
C PHE A 14 6.50 4.62 -21.64
N LEU A 15 7.30 5.61 -21.20
CA LEU A 15 7.34 6.96 -21.78
C LEU A 15 7.88 6.97 -23.21
N LYS A 16 8.73 6.00 -23.57
CA LYS A 16 9.20 5.77 -24.95
C LYS A 16 8.18 5.04 -25.83
N GLY A 17 7.00 4.71 -25.31
CA GLY A 17 5.94 4.03 -26.04
C GLY A 17 6.19 2.52 -26.23
N LYS A 18 7.20 1.94 -25.56
CA LYS A 18 7.46 0.50 -25.64
C LYS A 18 6.33 -0.25 -24.95
N ASN A 19 5.82 -1.30 -25.60
CA ASN A 19 4.82 -2.17 -24.98
C ASN A 19 5.47 -3.13 -23.96
N THR A 20 4.65 -3.88 -23.20
CA THR A 20 5.15 -4.76 -22.13
C THR A 20 6.06 -5.89 -22.64
N VAL A 21 5.88 -6.34 -23.88
CA VAL A 21 6.70 -7.39 -24.48
C VAL A 21 8.07 -6.83 -24.86
N GLU A 22 8.10 -5.67 -25.52
CA GLU A 22 9.33 -4.97 -25.89
C GLU A 22 10.15 -4.57 -24.66
N ALA A 23 9.47 -4.10 -23.60
CA ALA A 23 10.12 -3.83 -22.33
C ALA A 23 10.72 -5.10 -21.74
N LYS A 24 9.99 -6.23 -21.73
CA LYS A 24 10.52 -7.51 -21.23
C LYS A 24 11.75 -7.96 -22.01
N THR A 25 11.69 -7.94 -23.35
CA THR A 25 12.82 -8.33 -24.20
C THR A 25 14.04 -7.43 -23.97
N TRP A 26 13.81 -6.12 -23.81
CA TRP A 26 14.90 -5.19 -23.50
C TRP A 26 15.54 -5.47 -22.13
N PHE A 27 14.72 -5.71 -21.10
CA PHE A 27 15.22 -6.08 -19.78
C PHE A 27 15.98 -7.42 -19.78
N ASP A 28 15.50 -8.41 -20.54
CA ASP A 28 16.16 -9.71 -20.66
C ASP A 28 17.51 -9.62 -21.37
N ALA A 29 17.65 -8.68 -22.31
CA ALA A 29 18.89 -8.45 -23.03
C ALA A 29 19.92 -7.67 -22.20
N GLU A 30 19.50 -6.59 -21.52
CA GLU A 30 20.39 -5.70 -20.78
C GLU A 30 20.68 -6.18 -19.35
N PHE A 31 19.71 -6.86 -18.72
CA PHE A 31 19.74 -7.21 -17.29
C PHE A 31 19.24 -8.63 -17.03
N PRO A 32 19.84 -9.68 -17.63
CA PRO A 32 19.30 -11.05 -17.58
C PRO A 32 19.10 -11.59 -16.15
N ASP A 33 20.01 -11.29 -15.22
CA ASP A 33 19.94 -11.79 -13.83
C ASP A 33 18.93 -11.05 -12.95
N THR A 34 18.57 -9.82 -13.34
CA THR A 34 17.69 -8.93 -12.55
C THR A 34 16.43 -8.51 -13.30
N ALA A 35 16.14 -9.16 -14.42
CA ALA A 35 15.01 -8.83 -15.26
C ALA A 35 13.70 -9.07 -14.51
N PRO A 36 12.76 -8.10 -14.52
CA PRO A 36 11.46 -8.29 -13.89
C PRO A 36 10.66 -9.39 -14.56
N GLY A 37 9.85 -10.09 -13.76
CA GLY A 37 8.86 -11.03 -14.27
C GLY A 37 7.81 -10.35 -15.15
N LYS A 38 7.19 -11.13 -16.05
CA LYS A 38 6.14 -10.62 -16.97
C LYS A 38 4.95 -10.02 -16.22
N SER A 39 4.56 -10.58 -15.07
CA SER A 39 3.49 -10.04 -14.21
C SER A 39 3.84 -8.67 -13.66
N THR A 40 5.03 -8.53 -13.06
CA THR A 40 5.53 -7.26 -12.51
C THR A 40 5.53 -6.14 -13.54
N ILE A 41 5.94 -6.42 -14.79
CA ILE A 41 5.90 -5.45 -15.88
C ILE A 41 4.46 -5.02 -16.19
N LYS A 42 3.53 -5.98 -16.29
CA LYS A 42 2.12 -5.69 -16.58
C LYS A 42 1.49 -4.83 -15.47
N ASP A 43 1.74 -5.17 -14.22
CA ASP A 43 1.18 -4.44 -13.07
C ASP A 43 1.70 -3.01 -13.01
N LEU A 44 3.01 -2.80 -13.20
CA LEU A 44 3.61 -1.47 -13.26
C LEU A 44 3.10 -0.66 -14.45
N TYR A 45 2.96 -1.27 -15.63
CA TYR A 45 2.37 -0.60 -16.79
C TYR A 45 0.92 -0.21 -16.55
N ALA A 46 0.13 -1.04 -15.85
CA ALA A 46 -1.23 -0.68 -15.46
C ALA A 46 -1.25 0.51 -14.49
N LYS A 47 -0.32 0.55 -13.52
CA LYS A 47 -0.12 1.72 -12.63
C LYS A 47 0.20 2.99 -13.43
N PHE A 48 1.14 2.90 -14.37
CA PHE A 48 1.53 4.05 -15.20
C PHE A 48 0.38 4.58 -16.06
N LYS A 49 -0.45 3.69 -16.63
CA LYS A 49 -1.66 4.09 -17.35
C LYS A 49 -2.69 4.82 -16.48
N ARG A 50 -2.72 4.54 -15.17
CA ARG A 50 -3.57 5.27 -14.19
C ARG A 50 -2.95 6.58 -13.69
N GLY A 51 -1.73 6.92 -14.14
CA GLY A 51 -1.01 8.12 -13.70
C GLY A 51 -0.14 7.91 -12.46
N GLU A 52 -0.05 6.70 -11.91
CA GLU A 52 0.76 6.36 -10.73
C GLU A 52 2.25 6.21 -11.12
N MET A 53 2.88 7.34 -11.47
CA MET A 53 4.23 7.42 -12.02
C MET A 53 5.33 7.61 -10.96
N SER A 54 5.00 7.55 -9.67
CA SER A 54 5.99 7.61 -8.59
C SER A 54 6.95 6.43 -8.68
N ALA A 55 8.23 6.67 -8.36
CA ALA A 55 9.23 5.62 -8.20
C ALA A 55 9.25 5.08 -6.76
N GLU A 56 8.54 5.73 -5.84
CA GLU A 56 8.43 5.31 -4.45
C GLU A 56 7.36 4.22 -4.30
N ASP A 57 7.60 3.33 -3.34
CA ASP A 57 6.57 2.39 -2.91
C ASP A 57 5.50 3.17 -2.16
N ASP A 58 4.24 2.82 -2.42
CA ASP A 58 3.11 3.35 -1.65
C ASP A 58 3.31 2.96 -0.17
N GLU A 59 2.86 3.81 0.76
CA GLU A 59 2.89 3.47 2.18
C GLU A 59 2.23 2.10 2.37
N ARG A 60 3.03 1.13 2.84
CA ARG A 60 2.47 -0.16 3.25
C ARG A 60 1.60 0.12 4.45
N SER A 61 0.31 -0.19 4.35
CA SER A 61 -0.57 -0.28 5.50
C SER A 61 0.02 -1.32 6.46
N GLY A 62 0.75 -0.84 7.46
CA GLY A 62 1.24 -1.66 8.56
C GLY A 62 0.10 -2.00 9.51
N ARG A 63 0.34 -2.95 10.43
CA ARG A 63 -0.53 -3.18 11.58
C ARG A 63 -0.70 -1.85 12.33
N PRO A 64 -1.93 -1.39 12.62
CA PRO A 64 -2.15 -0.21 13.45
C PRO A 64 -1.43 -0.40 14.78
N LYS A 65 -0.65 0.58 15.24
CA LYS A 65 -0.18 0.61 16.63
C LYS A 65 -1.43 0.67 17.51
N GLU A 66 -1.60 -0.31 18.40
CA GLU A 66 -2.72 -0.38 19.34
C GLU A 66 -2.83 0.94 20.11
N VAL A 67 -3.82 1.78 19.73
CA VAL A 67 -4.17 3.02 20.44
C VAL A 67 -5.18 2.66 21.53
N VAL A 68 -4.76 1.82 22.48
CA VAL A 68 -5.51 1.61 23.72
C VAL A 68 -4.76 2.35 24.81
N THR A 69 -5.17 3.60 25.05
CA THR A 69 -4.76 4.35 26.25
C THR A 69 -5.63 3.92 27.44
N ASP A 70 -5.12 4.08 28.66
CA ASP A 70 -5.85 3.75 29.89
C ASP A 70 -7.20 4.48 30.01
N GLU A 71 -7.30 5.64 29.37
CA GLU A 71 -8.52 6.45 29.27
C GLU A 71 -9.59 5.76 28.42
N ASN A 72 -9.20 5.19 27.27
CA ASN A 72 -10.10 4.43 26.39
C ASN A 72 -10.61 3.17 27.10
N TYR A 73 -9.71 2.45 27.78
CA TYR A 73 -10.06 1.24 28.53
C TYR A 73 -11.10 1.50 29.63
N LYS A 74 -10.96 2.60 30.37
CA LYS A 74 -11.92 3.00 31.42
C LYS A 74 -13.28 3.43 30.87
N MET A 75 -13.32 4.16 29.76
CA MET A 75 -14.59 4.55 29.11
C MET A 75 -15.39 3.33 28.65
N ILE A 76 -14.70 2.33 28.10
CA ILE A 76 -15.32 1.08 27.61
C ILE A 76 -15.83 0.22 28.76
N LEU A 77 -15.07 0.09 29.85
CA LEU A 77 -15.48 -0.69 31.02
C LEU A 77 -16.72 -0.12 31.71
N ASN A 78 -16.84 1.22 31.73
CA ASN A 78 -17.96 1.90 32.40
C ASN A 78 -19.26 1.83 31.61
N ASP A 79 -19.21 1.66 30.28
CA ASP A 79 -20.42 1.76 29.46
C ASP A 79 -20.45 0.70 28.35
N ARG A 80 -20.85 -0.51 28.76
CA ARG A 80 -20.98 -1.72 27.92
C ARG A 80 -21.98 -1.57 26.74
N LYS A 81 -22.67 -0.44 26.62
CA LYS A 81 -23.71 -0.16 25.62
C LYS A 81 -23.37 0.97 24.64
N LEU A 82 -22.21 1.61 24.75
CA LEU A 82 -21.83 2.69 23.83
C LEU A 82 -21.78 2.17 22.39
N LYS A 83 -22.45 2.89 21.49
CA LYS A 83 -22.37 2.58 20.07
C LYS A 83 -20.98 2.95 19.58
N LEU A 84 -20.43 2.10 18.73
CA LEU A 84 -19.07 2.18 18.22
C LEU A 84 -18.72 3.56 17.62
N ASN A 85 -19.71 4.24 17.04
CA ASN A 85 -19.58 5.59 16.49
C ASN A 85 -19.44 6.67 17.57
N GLU A 86 -20.15 6.57 18.70
CA GLU A 86 -20.09 7.57 19.77
C GLU A 86 -18.71 7.59 20.43
N VAL A 87 -18.10 6.41 20.57
CA VAL A 87 -16.73 6.28 21.10
C VAL A 87 -15.71 6.81 20.10
N ALA A 88 -15.86 6.47 18.81
CA ALA A 88 -15.00 6.97 17.74
C ALA A 88 -15.02 8.52 17.65
N ASP A 89 -16.22 9.11 17.71
CA ASP A 89 -16.42 10.56 17.71
C ASP A 89 -15.82 11.23 18.95
N THR A 90 -15.99 10.63 20.14
CA THR A 90 -15.43 11.15 21.39
C THR A 90 -13.90 11.09 21.40
N LEU A 91 -13.33 10.01 20.87
CA LEU A 91 -11.90 9.78 20.80
C LEU A 91 -11.24 10.42 19.57
N LYS A 92 -12.01 11.05 18.68
CA LYS A 92 -11.56 11.62 17.40
C LYS A 92 -10.76 10.62 16.56
N ILE A 93 -11.11 9.33 16.64
CA ILE A 93 -10.51 8.26 15.85
C ILE A 93 -11.52 7.78 14.81
N SER A 94 -11.05 7.34 13.66
CA SER A 94 -11.94 6.74 12.66
C SER A 94 -12.53 5.42 13.20
N THR A 95 -13.82 5.20 12.97
CA THR A 95 -14.57 3.99 13.32
C THR A 95 -13.84 2.72 12.84
N ASP A 96 -13.22 2.78 11.66
CA ASP A 96 -12.48 1.66 11.08
C ASP A 96 -11.28 1.24 11.95
N VAL A 97 -10.59 2.21 12.57
CA VAL A 97 -9.45 1.96 13.47
C VAL A 97 -9.94 1.33 14.78
N TYR A 98 -11.15 1.67 15.23
CA TYR A 98 -11.76 1.12 16.43
C TYR A 98 -12.24 -0.33 16.25
N ILE A 99 -12.93 -0.66 15.16
CA ILE A 99 -13.44 -2.03 14.87
C ILE A 99 -12.30 -3.04 14.84
N ILE A 100 -11.17 -2.67 14.23
CA ILE A 100 -10.00 -3.53 14.08
C ILE A 100 -9.33 -3.80 15.44
N SER A 101 -9.41 -2.84 16.38
CA SER A 101 -8.82 -2.98 17.71
C SER A 101 -9.65 -3.88 18.66
N PHE A 102 -10.95 -4.02 18.42
CA PHE A 102 -11.89 -4.76 19.28
C PHE A 102 -12.18 -6.21 18.85
N THR A 103 -11.93 -6.55 17.60
CA THR A 103 -12.22 -7.89 17.05
C THR A 103 -11.18 -8.95 17.38
N ASN A 104 -10.15 -8.59 18.17
CA ASN A 104 -9.02 -9.46 18.52
C ASN A 104 -8.82 -9.64 20.04
N ILE A 105 -9.91 -9.51 20.83
CA ILE A 105 -10.01 -9.93 22.24
C ILE A 105 -10.76 -11.25 22.32
#